data_AF-A0A6N2SZD7-F1
#
_entry.id   AF-A0A6N2SZD7-F1
#
_cell.length_a   1.000
_cell.length_b   1.000
_cell.length_c   1.000
_cell.angle_alpha   90.00
_cell.angle_beta   90.00
_cell.angle_gamma   90.00
#
_symmetry.space_group_name_H-M   'P 1'
#
loop_
_entity.id
_entity.type
_entity.pdbx_description
1 polymer ?
#
loop_
_entity_poly.entity_id
_entity_poly.type
_entity_poly.pdbx_seq_one_letter_code
_entity_poly.pdbx_strand_id
1 'polypeptide(L)' 'MNEDLLAAIVGVVAAVLGAFAQQLVTAARDRMEAYRLAQQMQTDNALLWQWNRELVDAIYRRSPPPPPEPPDGLFDHD' A
#
# COMPACT_ATOMS: atom_id res chain seq x y z
N MET A 1 -24.61 -41.68 -19.41
CA MET A 1 -24.56 -40.59 -20.42
C MET A 1 -25.16 -39.27 -19.92
N ASN A 2 -26.31 -39.27 -19.22
CA ASN A 2 -26.92 -38.01 -18.74
C ASN A 2 -26.22 -37.44 -17.47
N GLU A 3 -25.79 -38.29 -16.54
CA GLU A 3 -25.13 -37.87 -15.29
C GLU A 3 -23.71 -37.35 -15.52
N ASP A 4 -22.93 -38.01 -16.39
CA ASP A 4 -21.56 -37.56 -16.74
C ASP A 4 -21.56 -36.18 -17.41
N LEU A 5 -22.54 -35.94 -18.29
CA LEU A 5 -22.72 -34.64 -18.95
C LEU A 5 -23.11 -33.56 -17.94
N LEU A 6 -24.01 -33.88 -17.01
CA LEU A 6 -24.43 -32.94 -15.97
C LEU A 6 -23.28 -32.60 -15.02
N ALA A 7 -22.50 -33.60 -14.61
CA ALA A 7 -21.31 -33.44 -13.79
C ALA A 7 -20.24 -32.59 -14.50
N ALA A 8 -20.02 -32.80 -15.80
CA ALA A 8 -19.10 -32.00 -16.59
C ALA A 8 -19.52 -30.52 -16.66
N ILE A 9 -20.81 -30.24 -16.89
CA ILE A 9 -21.34 -28.86 -16.92
C ILE A 9 -21.17 -28.18 -15.55
N VAL A 10 -21.55 -28.87 -14.47
CA VAL A 10 -21.38 -28.35 -13.10
C VAL A 10 -19.90 -28.09 -12.78
N GLY A 11 -19.00 -28.98 -13.19
CA GLY A 11 -17.56 -28.82 -13.02
C GLY A 11 -17.01 -27.58 -13.74
N VAL A 12 -17.42 -27.36 -15.00
CA VAL A 12 -17.02 -26.18 -15.77
C VAL A 12 -17.56 -24.89 -15.13
N VAL A 13 -18.84 -24.87 -14.73
CA VAL A 13 -19.44 -23.70 -14.08
C VAL A 13 -18.75 -23.39 -12.76
N ALA A 14 -18.49 -24.41 -11.93
CA ALA A 14 -17.79 -24.24 -10.66
C ALA A 14 -16.34 -23.73 -10.87
N ALA A 15 -15.64 -24.22 -11.88
CA ALA A 15 -14.29 -23.76 -12.21
C ALA A 15 -14.29 -22.28 -12.65
N VAL A 16 -15.24 -21.88 -13.50
CA VAL A 16 -15.36 -20.48 -13.95
C VAL A 16 -15.71 -19.56 -12.79
N LEU A 17 -16.67 -19.94 -11.95
CA LEU A 17 -17.03 -19.16 -10.76
C LEU A 17 -15.88 -19.07 -9.76
N GLY A 18 -15.15 -20.16 -9.55
CA GLY A 18 -13.96 -20.20 -8.69
C GLY A 18 -12.86 -19.26 -9.19
N ALA A 19 -12.58 -19.26 -10.49
CA ALA A 19 -11.61 -18.36 -11.09
C ALA A 19 -12.02 -16.88 -10.94
N PHE A 20 -13.30 -16.57 -11.15
CA PHE A 20 -13.81 -15.21 -10.99
C PHE A 20 -13.75 -14.73 -9.52
N ALA A 21 -14.13 -15.58 -8.57
CA ALA A 21 -14.01 -15.29 -7.15
C ALA A 21 -12.55 -15.02 -6.74
N GLN A 22 -11.61 -15.83 -7.25
CA GLN A 22 -10.17 -15.63 -7.01
C GLN A 22 -9.70 -14.26 -7.53
N GLN A 23 -10.10 -13.87 -8.75
CA GLN A 23 -9.76 -12.56 -9.31
C GLN A 23 -10.28 -11.40 -8.47
N LEU A 24 -11.51 -11.50 -7.94
CA LEU A 24 -12.07 -10.48 -7.07
C LEU A 24 -11.30 -10.38 -5.74
N VAL A 25 -10.93 -11.51 -5.15
CA VAL A 25 -10.14 -11.54 -3.91
C VAL A 25 -8.76 -10.95 -4.12
N THR A 26 -8.07 -11.30 -5.22
CA THR A 26 -6.77 -10.72 -5.56
C THR A 26 -6.88 -9.21 -5.77
N ALA A 27 -7.83 -8.75 -6.58
CA ALA A 27 -8.03 -7.31 -6.82
C ALA A 27 -8.37 -6.54 -5.53
N ALA A 28 -9.12 -7.16 -4.61
CA ALA A 28 -9.42 -6.55 -3.31
C ALA A 28 -8.16 -6.44 -2.43
N ARG A 29 -7.30 -7.46 -2.41
CA ARG A 29 -6.02 -7.44 -1.70
C ARG A 29 -5.08 -6.39 -2.26
N ASP A 30 -4.89 -6.37 -3.58
CA ASP A 30 -4.03 -5.40 -4.26
C ASP A 30 -4.44 -3.96 -3.95
N ARG A 31 -5.75 -3.69 -3.93
CA ARG A 31 -6.26 -2.36 -3.54
C ARG A 31 -5.94 -2.03 -2.08
N MET A 32 -6.14 -2.96 -1.15
CA MET A 32 -5.84 -2.72 0.26
C MET A 32 -4.35 -2.44 0.48
N GLU A 33 -3.47 -3.18 -0.19
CA GLU A 33 -2.02 -2.96 -0.14
C GLU A 33 -1.64 -1.61 -0.73
N ALA A 34 -2.21 -1.24 -1.88
CA ALA A 34 -2.01 0.07 -2.48
C ALA A 34 -2.48 1.22 -1.57
N TYR A 35 -3.62 1.06 -0.89
CA TYR A 35 -4.10 2.04 0.08
C TYR A 35 -3.18 2.15 1.30
N ARG A 36 -2.70 1.02 1.84
CA ARG A 36 -1.73 1.02 2.95
C ARG A 36 -0.45 1.75 2.57
N LEU A 37 0.11 1.41 1.41
CA LEU A 37 1.31 2.08 0.90
C LEU A 37 1.07 3.58 0.69
N ALA A 38 -0.05 3.97 0.10
CA ALA A 38 -0.39 5.37 -0.09
C ALA A 38 -0.53 6.12 1.24
N GLN A 39 -1.08 5.49 2.28
CA GLN A 39 -1.22 6.09 3.60
C GLN A 39 0.14 6.25 4.32
N GLN A 40 1.03 5.27 4.20
CA GLN A 40 2.41 5.36 4.68
C GLN A 40 3.15 6.50 3.98
N MET A 41 3.07 6.56 2.64
CA MET A 41 3.70 7.63 1.85
C MET A 41 3.15 9.02 2.19
N GLN A 42 1.85 9.16 2.48
CA GLN A 42 1.28 10.44 2.91
C GLN A 42 1.83 10.89 4.25
N THR A 43 2.01 9.94 5.18
CA THR A 43 2.55 10.21 6.52
C THR A 43 4.01 10.62 6.42
N ASP A 44 4.82 9.86 5.68
CA ASP A 44 6.23 10.19 5.43
C ASP A 44 6.37 11.55 4.75
N ASN A 45 5.54 11.86 3.74
CA ASN A 45 5.63 13.12 3.01
C ASN A 45 5.33 14.33 3.92
N ALA A 46 4.40 14.18 4.87
CA ALA A 46 4.14 15.22 5.86
C ALA A 46 5.35 15.43 6.80
N LEU A 47 5.98 14.35 7.27
CA LEU A 47 7.17 14.41 8.11
C LEU A 47 8.37 15.00 7.36
N LEU A 48 8.60 14.57 6.12
CA LEU A 48 9.63 15.10 5.22
C LEU A 48 9.46 16.59 4.98
N TRP A 49 8.23 17.05 4.74
CA TRP A 49 7.98 18.47 4.52
C TRP A 49 8.33 19.30 5.75
N GLN A 50 7.95 18.83 6.95
CA GLN A 50 8.26 19.52 8.20
C GLN A 50 9.77 19.58 8.43
N TRP A 51 10.45 18.44 8.29
CA TRP A 51 11.90 18.35 8.46
C TRP A 51 12.67 19.20 7.44
N ASN A 52 12.28 19.17 6.17
CA ASN A 52 12.87 20.03 5.15
C ASN A 52 12.71 21.52 5.48
N ARG A 53 11.55 21.91 6.01
CA ARG A 53 11.33 23.30 6.42
C ARG A 53 12.24 23.70 7.57
N GLU A 54 12.43 22.82 8.56
CA GLU A 54 13.35 23.06 9.68
C GLU A 54 14.81 23.14 9.22
N LEU A 55 15.23 22.28 8.30
CA LEU A 55 16.57 22.33 7.69
C LEU A 55 16.80 23.66 6.96
N VAL A 56 15.83 24.07 6.14
CA VAL A 56 15.87 25.36 5.42
C VAL A 56 15.93 26.52 6.43
N ASP A 57 15.09 26.49 7.46
CA ASP A 57 15.11 27.50 8.52
C ASP A 57 16.45 27.55 9.25
N ALA A 58 17.06 26.40 9.55
CA ALA A 58 18.37 26.34 10.19
C ALA A 58 19.47 27.00 9.32
N ILE A 59 19.46 26.75 8.01
CA ILE A 59 20.39 27.35 7.05
C ILE A 59 20.23 28.88 7.01
N TYR A 60 19.00 29.36 6.85
CA TYR A 60 18.76 30.79 6.63
C TYR A 60 18.78 31.62 7.92
N ARG A 61 18.37 31.05 9.06
CA ARG A 61 18.45 31.72 10.37
C ARG A 61 19.84 31.63 11.01
N ARG A 62 20.80 30.99 10.34
CA ARG A 62 22.16 30.71 10.86
C ARG A 62 22.10 30.08 12.26
N SER A 63 21.14 29.16 12.45
CA SER A 63 21.07 28.42 13.70
C SER A 63 22.40 27.68 13.89
N PRO A 64 22.99 27.71 15.11
CA PRO A 64 24.25 27.03 15.33
C PRO A 64 24.09 25.52 15.06
N PRO A 65 25.12 24.85 14.51
CA PRO A 65 25.10 23.40 14.34
C PRO A 65 24.91 22.70 15.70
N PRO A 66 24.30 21.51 15.73
CA PRO A 66 24.01 20.62 14.59
C PRO A 66 22.70 20.93 13.84
N PRO A 67 22.56 20.45 12.59
CA PRO A 67 21.29 20.50 11.86
C PRO A 67 20.19 19.70 12.60
N PRO A 68 18.91 20.03 12.36
CA PRO A 68 17.79 19.23 12.85
C PRO A 68 17.91 17.76 12.43
N GLU A 69 17.76 16.87 13.39
CA GLU A 69 17.73 15.43 13.16
C GLU A 69 16.43 15.00 12.45
N PRO A 70 16.45 13.92 11.66
CA PRO A 70 15.24 13.40 11.03
C PRO A 70 14.18 13.00 12.08
N PRO A 71 12.88 13.18 11.81
CA PRO A 71 11.81 12.77 12.71
C PRO A 71 11.81 11.26 12.96
N ASP A 72 11.47 10.86 14.18
CA ASP A 72 11.31 9.45 14.55
C ASP A 72 10.26 8.77 13.66
N GLY A 73 10.58 7.56 13.20
CA GLY A 73 9.67 6.73 12.39
C GLY A 73 9.54 7.18 10.93
N LEU A 74 10.33 8.15 10.46
CA LEU A 74 10.37 8.51 9.06
C LEU A 74 10.87 7.31 8.22
N PHE A 75 10.00 6.80 7.32
CA PHE A 75 10.22 5.58 6.53
C PHE A 75 10.27 4.27 7.34
N ASP A 76 9.92 4.29 8.63
CA ASP A 76 9.88 3.08 9.47
C ASP A 76 8.48 2.44 9.39
N HIS A 77 8.37 1.40 8.56
CA HIS A 77 7.11 0.71 8.27
C HIS A 77 7.28 -0.82 8.36
N ASP A 78 7.92 -1.30 9.43
CA ASP A 78 8.10 -2.73 9.73
C ASP A 78 6.89 -3.36 10.47
#